data_AF-A0A942XFH1-F1
#
_entry.id   AF-A0A942XFH1-F1
#
_cell.length_a   1.000
_cell.length_b   1.000
_cell.length_c   1.000
_cell.angle_alpha   90.00
_cell.angle_beta   90.00
_cell.angle_gamma   90.00
#
_symmetry.space_group_name_H-M   'P 1'
#
loop_
_entity.id
_entity.type
_entity.pdbx_description
1 polymer ?
#
loop_
_entity_poly.entity_id
_entity_poly.type
_entity_poly.pdbx_seq_one_letter_code
_entity_poly.pdbx_strand_id
1 'polypeptide(L)'
;MIEQLIEKKDLRKYHLIKLLEMDPFLSKSKSFIKDEFKLSEYLLRVTIDRLQEDCCEVGITEEFKITEDDSIISIEELGGVTSNFFLKKYLQKSIGVKMLLQILMGKFDSA
;
A
#
# COMPACT_ATOMS: atom_id res chain seq x y z
N MET A 1 13.42 7.69 -0.12
CA MET A 1 14.32 7.33 1.00
C MET A 1 13.56 6.59 2.10
N ILE A 2 12.47 7.13 2.65
CA ILE A 2 11.71 6.47 3.72
C ILE A 2 10.97 5.19 3.29
N GLU A 3 10.55 5.11 2.02
CA GLU A 3 9.90 3.94 1.43
C GLU A 3 10.76 2.66 1.48
N GLN A 4 12.10 2.80 1.53
CA GLN A 4 13.02 1.65 1.63
C GLN A 4 12.93 0.93 2.98
N LEU A 5 12.34 1.56 3.98
CA LEU A 5 12.12 0.98 5.30
C LEU A 5 10.85 0.12 5.34
N ILE A 6 9.99 0.19 4.32
CA ILE A 6 8.71 -0.52 4.27
C ILE A 6 8.94 -1.95 3.76
N GLU A 7 8.19 -2.91 4.30
CA GLU A 7 8.23 -4.29 3.77
C GLU A 7 7.81 -4.31 2.30
N LYS A 8 8.48 -5.13 1.47
CA LYS A 8 8.21 -5.20 0.02
C LYS A 8 6.73 -5.43 -0.32
N LYS A 9 6.01 -6.18 0.52
CA LYS A 9 4.58 -6.45 0.33
C LYS A 9 3.71 -5.20 0.52
N ASP A 10 4.06 -4.36 1.49
CA ASP A 10 3.33 -3.14 1.84
C ASP A 10 3.69 -2.02 0.86
N LEU A 11 4.95 -1.97 0.45
CA LEU A 11 5.40 -1.04 -0.58
C LEU A 11 4.68 -1.26 -1.91
N ARG A 12 4.44 -2.51 -2.32
CA ARG A 12 3.66 -2.83 -3.52
C ARG A 12 2.23 -2.32 -3.44
N LYS A 13 1.55 -2.49 -2.29
CA LYS A 13 0.20 -1.96 -2.07
C LYS A 13 0.20 -0.43 -2.19
N TYR A 14 1.12 0.24 -1.50
CA TYR A 14 1.27 1.70 -1.59
C TYR A 14 1.52 2.18 -3.03
N HIS A 15 2.41 1.53 -3.78
CA HIS A 15 2.68 1.90 -5.18
C HIS A 15 1.48 1.66 -6.10
N LEU A 16 0.70 0.59 -5.88
CA LEU A 16 -0.54 0.36 -6.59
C LEU A 16 -1.55 1.49 -6.36
N ILE A 17 -1.80 1.85 -5.11
CA ILE A 17 -2.74 2.93 -4.77
C ILE A 17 -2.28 4.25 -5.40
N LYS A 18 -1.01 4.61 -5.21
CA LYS A 18 -0.43 5.83 -5.76
C LYS A 18 -0.51 5.89 -7.28
N LEU A 19 -0.31 4.77 -7.96
CA LEU A 19 -0.44 4.71 -9.42
C LEU A 19 -1.88 4.99 -9.87
N LEU A 20 -2.86 4.43 -9.16
CA LEU A 20 -4.28 4.64 -9.47
C LEU A 20 -4.71 6.08 -9.18
N GLU A 21 -4.26 6.66 -8.06
CA GLU A 21 -4.50 8.09 -7.72
C GLU A 21 -3.92 9.08 -8.73
N MET A 22 -2.85 8.71 -9.43
CA MET A 22 -2.26 9.55 -10.47
C MET A 22 -3.06 9.54 -11.78
N ASP A 23 -4.03 8.63 -11.93
CA ASP A 23 -4.92 8.60 -13.09
C ASP A 23 -6.19 9.44 -12.84
N PRO A 24 -6.61 10.30 -13.79
CA PRO A 24 -7.83 11.10 -13.66
C PRO A 24 -9.11 10.29 -13.39
N PHE A 25 -9.12 9.02 -13.80
CA PHE A 25 -10.25 8.09 -13.60
C PHE A 25 -10.04 7.15 -12.43
N LEU A 26 -9.02 7.39 -11.59
CA LEU A 26 -8.67 6.57 -10.44
C LEU A 26 -8.54 5.08 -10.78
N SER A 27 -8.10 4.79 -12.00
CA SER A 27 -8.12 3.45 -12.57
C SER A 27 -6.99 3.21 -13.56
N LYS A 28 -6.56 1.95 -13.68
CA LYS A 28 -5.57 1.50 -14.67
C LYS A 28 -5.88 0.09 -15.13
N SER A 29 -5.41 -0.25 -16.33
CA SER A 29 -5.51 -1.61 -16.82
C SER A 29 -4.59 -2.56 -16.04
N LYS A 30 -5.08 -3.77 -15.80
CA LYS A 30 -4.31 -4.86 -15.18
C LYS A 30 -3.04 -5.16 -15.96
N SER A 31 -3.08 -5.11 -17.30
CA SER A 31 -1.89 -5.30 -18.14
C SER A 31 -0.83 -4.25 -17.86
N PHE A 32 -1.21 -2.96 -17.83
CA PHE A 32 -0.28 -1.87 -17.53
C PHE A 32 0.33 -2.04 -16.14
N ILE A 33 -0.48 -2.32 -15.13
CA ILE A 33 0.00 -2.51 -13.74
C ILE A 33 1.00 -3.67 -13.66
N LYS A 34 0.70 -4.80 -14.32
CA LYS A 34 1.61 -5.96 -14.35
C LYS A 34 2.92 -5.64 -15.03
N ASP A 35 2.89 -4.92 -16.15
CA ASP A 35 4.10 -4.56 -16.89
C ASP A 35 4.96 -3.55 -16.12
N GLU A 36 4.33 -2.49 -15.59
CA GLU A 36 4.98 -1.42 -14.83
C GLU A 36 5.67 -1.96 -13.56
N PHE A 37 4.97 -2.81 -12.81
CA PHE A 37 5.48 -3.37 -11.56
C PHE A 37 6.13 -4.75 -11.70
N LYS A 38 6.22 -5.28 -12.93
CA LYS A 38 6.73 -6.64 -13.23
C LYS A 38 6.06 -7.72 -12.37
N LEU A 39 4.74 -7.66 -12.26
CA LEU A 39 3.93 -8.57 -11.44
C LEU A 39 3.36 -9.71 -12.27
N SER A 40 3.30 -10.91 -11.68
CA SER A 40 2.44 -11.97 -12.18
C SER A 40 0.97 -11.69 -11.83
N GLU A 41 0.04 -12.32 -12.53
CA GLU A 41 -1.39 -12.28 -12.22
C GLU A 41 -1.67 -12.65 -10.76
N TYR A 42 -1.04 -13.73 -10.29
CA TYR A 42 -1.16 -14.18 -8.91
C TYR A 42 -0.70 -13.11 -7.91
N LEU A 43 0.43 -12.46 -8.17
CA LEU A 43 0.98 -11.47 -7.25
C LEU A 43 0.14 -10.18 -7.23
N LEU A 44 -0.45 -9.80 -8.37
CA LEU A 44 -1.39 -8.68 -8.43
C LEU A 44 -2.63 -8.98 -7.58
N ARG A 45 -3.26 -10.14 -7.77
CA ARG A 45 -4.43 -10.56 -6.98
C ARG A 45 -4.14 -10.57 -5.47
N VAL A 46 -3.05 -11.23 -5.05
CA VAL A 46 -2.66 -11.26 -3.63
C VAL A 46 -2.35 -9.85 -3.08
N THR A 47 -1.90 -8.93 -3.92
CA THR A 47 -1.67 -7.54 -3.50
C THR A 47 -3.00 -6.81 -3.26
N ILE A 48 -4.00 -7.04 -4.10
CA ILE A 48 -5.36 -6.48 -3.95
C ILE A 48 -6.05 -7.08 -2.72
N ASP A 49 -6.04 -8.40 -2.57
CA ASP A 49 -6.66 -9.10 -1.44
C ASP A 49 -6.13 -8.56 -0.11
N ARG A 50 -4.81 -8.42 0.01
CA ARG A 50 -4.15 -7.88 1.21
C ARG A 50 -4.42 -6.41 1.44
N LEU A 51 -4.66 -5.63 0.38
CA LEU A 51 -5.05 -4.24 0.52
C LEU A 51 -6.47 -4.14 1.05
N GLN A 52 -7.39 -5.00 0.61
CA GLN A 52 -8.74 -5.08 1.16
C GLN A 52 -8.70 -5.52 2.63
N GLU A 53 -7.89 -6.52 2.97
CA GLU A 53 -7.64 -6.92 4.36
C GLU A 53 -7.13 -5.76 5.21
N ASP A 54 -6.14 -5.00 4.72
CA ASP A 54 -5.65 -3.81 5.42
C ASP A 54 -6.77 -2.80 5.67
N CYS A 55 -7.63 -2.55 4.68
CA CYS A 55 -8.76 -1.61 4.81
C CYS A 55 -9.76 -2.05 5.89
N CYS A 56 -10.04 -3.35 5.95
CA CYS A 56 -10.84 -3.94 7.02
C CYS A 56 -10.17 -3.78 8.40
N GLU A 57 -8.87 -4.06 8.50
CA GLU A 57 -8.13 -3.95 9.77
C GLU A 57 -8.10 -2.53 10.34
N VAL A 58 -7.97 -1.52 9.47
CA VAL A 58 -7.95 -0.10 9.90
C VAL A 58 -9.33 0.56 9.92
N GLY A 59 -10.39 -0.16 9.51
CA GLY A 59 -11.78 0.31 9.57
C GLY A 59 -12.08 1.45 8.61
N ILE A 60 -11.57 1.37 7.38
CA ILE A 60 -11.73 2.40 6.33
C ILE A 60 -12.49 1.89 5.10
N THR A 61 -13.24 0.80 5.23
CA THR A 61 -13.91 0.14 4.10
C THR A 61 -15.03 0.98 3.47
N GLU A 62 -15.50 2.02 4.17
CA GLU A 62 -16.47 2.98 3.64
C GLU A 62 -15.79 4.13 2.88
N GLU A 63 -14.57 4.49 3.30
CA GLU A 63 -13.80 5.61 2.78
C GLU A 63 -12.82 5.22 1.67
N PHE A 64 -12.44 3.95 1.60
CA PHE A 64 -11.56 3.44 0.56
C PHE A 64 -12.02 2.07 0.08
N LYS A 65 -12.19 1.94 -1.23
CA LYS A 65 -12.49 0.66 -1.88
C LYS A 65 -11.58 0.47 -3.07
N ILE A 66 -11.08 -0.75 -3.22
CA ILE A 66 -10.44 -1.20 -4.46
C ILE A 66 -11.36 -2.21 -5.13
N THR A 67 -11.68 -1.94 -6.38
CA THR A 67 -12.53 -2.77 -7.22
C THR A 67 -11.78 -3.21 -8.46
N GLU A 68 -12.12 -4.37 -8.99
CA GLU A 68 -11.55 -4.87 -10.24
C GLU A 68 -12.65 -5.44 -11.12
N ASP A 69 -12.52 -5.22 -12.43
CA ASP A 69 -13.23 -5.96 -13.46
C ASP A 69 -12.26 -6.90 -14.20
N ASP A 70 -12.65 -7.45 -15.34
CA ASP A 70 -11.82 -8.37 -16.13
C ASP A 70 -10.47 -7.76 -16.56
N SER A 71 -10.38 -6.44 -16.72
CA SER A 71 -9.23 -5.77 -17.34
C SER A 71 -8.72 -4.52 -16.62
N ILE A 72 -9.51 -3.94 -15.71
CA ILE A 72 -9.24 -2.68 -15.03
C ILE A 72 -9.28 -2.91 -13.52
N ILE A 73 -8.41 -2.17 -12.82
CA ILE A 73 -8.45 -1.98 -11.37
C ILE A 73 -8.73 -0.51 -11.13
N SER A 74 -9.63 -0.21 -10.19
CA SER A 74 -10.00 1.15 -9.80
C SER A 74 -10.07 1.29 -8.30
N ILE A 75 -9.92 2.52 -7.82
CA ILE A 75 -10.14 2.89 -6.43
C ILE A 75 -11.27 3.91 -6.31
N GLU A 76 -11.99 3.84 -5.21
CA GLU A 76 -12.86 4.90 -4.70
C GLU A 76 -12.23 5.42 -3.42
N GLU A 77 -11.98 6.72 -3.35
CA GLU A 77 -11.43 7.39 -2.16
C GLU A 77 -12.36 8.51 -1.68
N LEU A 78 -12.61 8.54 -0.37
CA LEU A 78 -13.38 9.54 0.35
C LEU A 78 -12.62 9.94 1.62
N GLY A 79 -12.98 11.07 2.22
CA GLY A 79 -12.50 11.45 3.56
C GLY A 79 -10.98 11.66 3.68
N GLY A 80 -10.24 11.80 2.57
CA GLY A 80 -8.78 11.98 2.57
C GLY A 80 -7.98 10.69 2.76
N VAL A 81 -8.60 9.52 2.57
CA VAL A 81 -7.92 8.22 2.59
C VAL A 81 -7.17 7.99 1.27
N THR A 82 -6.00 8.61 1.18
CA THR A 82 -5.09 8.58 0.02
C THR A 82 -3.90 7.64 0.26
N SER A 83 -3.01 7.48 -0.73
CA SER A 83 -1.79 6.69 -0.65
C SER A 83 -0.89 7.14 0.51
N ASN A 84 -0.94 8.42 0.88
CA ASN A 84 -0.24 8.96 2.04
C ASN A 84 -0.78 8.43 3.38
N PHE A 85 -2.09 8.16 3.48
CA PHE A 85 -2.68 7.50 4.65
C PHE A 85 -2.06 6.10 4.82
N PHE A 86 -2.06 5.30 3.75
CA PHE A 86 -1.48 3.96 3.75
C PHE A 86 0.03 3.98 4.01
N LEU A 87 0.76 4.90 3.39
CA LEU A 87 2.19 5.09 3.62
C LEU A 87 2.51 5.29 5.10
N LYS A 88 1.76 6.16 5.78
CA LYS A 88 1.91 6.40 7.22
C LYS A 88 1.65 5.12 8.02
N LYS A 89 0.59 4.37 7.71
CA LYS A 89 0.28 3.10 8.38
C LYS A 89 1.38 2.05 8.18
N TYR A 90 1.90 1.90 6.98
CA TYR A 90 2.97 0.95 6.68
C TYR A 90 4.29 1.32 7.35
N LEU A 91 4.62 2.61 7.41
CA LEU A 91 5.78 3.09 8.17
C LEU A 91 5.65 2.84 9.67
N GLN A 92 4.46 2.98 10.24
CA GLN A 92 4.20 2.66 11.66
C GLN A 92 4.35 1.17 11.95
N LYS A 93 3.98 0.30 11.01
CA LYS A 93 4.15 -1.16 11.13
C LYS A 93 5.61 -1.60 10.91
N SER A 94 6.38 -0.88 10.09
CA SER A 94 7.74 -1.21 9.67
C SER A 94 8.72 -1.48 10.83
N ILE A 95 9.39 -2.63 10.76
CA ILE A 95 10.49 -3.00 11.65
C ILE A 95 11.69 -2.05 11.46
N GLY A 96 12.03 -1.71 10.21
CA GLY A 96 13.14 -0.80 9.93
C GLY A 96 12.96 0.57 10.58
N VAL A 97 11.74 1.12 10.54
CA VAL A 97 11.40 2.37 11.25
C VAL A 97 11.50 2.20 12.76
N LYS A 98 10.94 1.10 13.32
CA LYS A 98 11.02 0.81 14.75
C LYS A 98 12.46 0.70 15.23
N MET A 99 13.33 -0.01 14.50
CA MET A 99 14.75 -0.14 14.83
C MET A 99 15.47 1.21 14.80
N LEU A 100 15.27 2.01 13.76
CA LEU A 100 15.86 3.36 13.67
C LEU A 100 15.43 4.25 14.83
N LEU A 101 14.15 4.20 15.23
CA LEU A 101 13.66 4.95 16.38
C LEU A 101 14.33 4.51 17.69
N GLN A 102 14.49 3.20 17.91
CA GLN A 102 15.18 2.70 19.11
C GLN A 102 16.64 3.17 19.17
N ILE A 103 17.36 3.12 18.03
CA ILE A 103 18.74 3.61 17.90
C ILE A 103 18.80 5.12 18.23
N LEU A 104 17.92 5.93 17.63
CA LEU A 104 17.88 7.38 17.86
C LEU A 104 17.52 7.75 19.30
N MET A 105 16.66 6.96 19.94
CA MET A 105 16.28 7.16 21.34
C MET A 105 17.32 6.63 22.33
N GLY A 106 18.43 6.06 21.86
CA GLY A 106 19.45 5.46 22.71
C GLY A 106 18.96 4.25 23.51
N LYS A 107 17.85 3.65 23.07
CA LYS A 107 17.22 2.48 23.71
C LYS A 107 17.81 1.22 23.10
N PHE A 108 19.01 0.90 23.54
CA PHE A 108 19.63 -0.39 23.27
C PHE A 108 19.34 -1.26 24.48
N ASP A 109 18.30 -2.10 24.41
CA ASP A 109 18.11 -3.14 25.41
C ASP A 109 19.27 -4.14 25.24
N SER A 110 20.33 -3.92 26.01
CA SER A 110 21.33 -4.93 26.31
C SER A 110 20.67 -5.89 27.30
N ALA A 111 20.11 -7.00 26.80
CA ALA A 111 19.81 -8.15 27.63
C ALA A 111 21.11 -8.78 28.15
#